data_AF-A0A969P8B4-F1
#
_entry.id   AF-A0A969P8B4-F1
#
_cell.length_a   1.000
_cell.length_b   1.000
_cell.length_c   1.000
_cell.angle_alpha   90.00
_cell.angle_beta   90.00
_cell.angle_gamma   90.00
#
_symmetry.space_group_name_H-M   'P 1'
#
loop_
_entity.id
_entity.type
_entity.pdbx_description
1 polymer ?
#
loop_
_entity_poly.entity_id
_entity_poly.type
_entity_poly.pdbx_seq_one_letter_code
_entity_poly.pdbx_strand_id
1 'polypeptide(L)'
;MKNRTAILLSLIVAIAVSASDVGLHQYAIAHQLNHSDQPADHAMQPQGNRAPLYDTLGNHSYPISTRSKLAQRYFNQGLILAYGFNHAEAARSFKAAARLDPNCAMCYWGLAYVLGPNINAAMEQGAVPEAWQAIQTATRLSKYANQKERALIQALAKRYLAKPVQDRKPLDIAYAAAMRDLTKRYPGDMEIATLFAEALMDTTPWDYWDDKGNPRPEGAEIMATLESVLQRNPNHPGANHLYIHAVEKERPELGVASADRLISLVPGAGHLVHMASHIYIRVGRYHDAVVANQRGIAADDAYVAACHAQGIYPIGYLPHNHHFLWFAALMTGQRQVAMQAALKTAKVDENLMRQPEMAGSLQHYSTIPLFTEARFGNWDAILATPAPAKDLKYPTGIWHYARGMALLAKNQPDRAAQELQQLRAIASDPTLKEVKIWGFNATADVLNIATEVLAGEIAAKQGDYARAIAHLQTAVKFEDALVYTEPANWHQPTRQSLAAVLLKAGRAAEAEQVYRNDLKIYPENGWSLYGLSQSLQAQGKTQAAQAMQQRFQEAWKYADVTLIEGARD
;
A
#
# COMPACT_ATOMS: atom_id res chain seq x y z
N MET A 1 32.11 59.14 13.14
CA MET A 1 33.22 58.17 13.13
C MET A 1 32.67 56.79 13.49
N LYS A 2 32.72 55.84 12.53
CA LYS A 2 32.96 54.37 12.64
C LYS A 2 32.03 53.52 13.56
N ASN A 3 31.22 52.60 12.99
CA ASN A 3 31.49 51.14 12.72
C ASN A 3 31.55 50.29 14.03
N ARG A 4 30.96 49.11 14.26
CA ARG A 4 30.59 47.88 13.49
C ARG A 4 29.78 46.96 14.45
N THR A 5 28.67 46.29 14.07
CA THR A 5 28.51 44.92 13.49
C THR A 5 28.44 43.73 14.48
N ALA A 6 27.33 42.98 14.39
CA ALA A 6 27.06 41.55 14.71
C ALA A 6 27.16 41.08 16.20
N ILE A 7 26.37 40.14 16.73
CA ILE A 7 25.84 38.87 16.22
C ILE A 7 24.51 38.56 16.95
N LEU A 8 23.43 38.22 16.23
CA LEU A 8 22.24 37.56 16.80
C LEU A 8 22.28 36.09 16.35
N LEU A 9 22.41 35.16 17.28
CA LEU A 9 22.23 33.73 17.03
C LEU A 9 20.73 33.43 16.97
N SER A 10 20.23 33.10 15.79
CA SER A 10 18.92 32.50 15.59
C SER A 10 19.03 30.99 15.80
N LEU A 11 18.44 30.47 16.88
CA LEU A 11 18.25 29.03 17.09
C LEU A 11 17.18 28.54 16.11
N ILE A 12 17.58 27.82 15.06
CA ILE A 12 16.68 27.00 14.25
C ILE A 12 16.54 25.66 14.98
N VAL A 13 15.39 25.44 15.62
CA VAL A 13 15.01 24.10 16.09
C VAL A 13 14.35 23.40 14.92
N ALA A 14 15.10 22.54 14.25
CA ALA A 14 14.56 21.53 13.35
C ALA A 14 13.90 20.45 14.20
N ILE A 15 12.57 20.40 14.22
CA ILE A 15 11.82 19.28 14.79
C ILE A 15 11.86 18.16 13.75
N ALA A 16 12.78 17.23 13.91
CA ALA A 16 12.74 15.94 13.25
C ALA A 16 11.63 15.12 13.92
N VAL A 17 10.48 15.00 13.25
CA VAL A 17 9.44 14.04 13.66
C VAL A 17 9.92 12.66 13.23
N SER A 18 10.24 11.81 14.20
CA SER A 18 10.63 10.42 13.96
C SER A 18 9.39 9.58 13.58
N ALA A 19 9.59 8.60 12.70
CA ALA A 19 8.58 7.65 12.22
C ALA A 19 7.79 6.91 13.34
N SER A 20 8.27 6.96 14.58
CA SER A 20 7.60 6.43 15.77
C SER A 20 6.24 7.09 16.08
N ASP A 21 6.03 8.36 15.70
CA ASP A 21 4.77 9.07 15.98
C ASP A 21 3.64 8.68 15.01
N VAL A 22 3.99 8.11 13.86
CA VAL A 22 3.01 7.60 12.87
C VAL A 22 2.41 6.28 13.35
N GLY A 23 3.20 5.43 14.02
CA GLY A 23 2.74 4.15 14.58
C GLY A 23 1.73 4.29 15.73
N LEU A 24 1.78 5.39 16.49
CA LEU A 24 0.84 5.65 17.59
C LEU A 24 -0.58 6.01 17.12
N HIS A 25 -0.79 6.39 15.86
CA HIS A 25 -2.10 6.77 15.32
C HIS A 25 -2.95 5.59 14.84
N GLN A 26 -2.38 4.38 14.72
CA GLN A 26 -3.16 3.15 14.49
C GLN A 26 -4.00 2.73 15.72
N TYR A 27 -3.76 3.31 16.89
CA TYR A 27 -4.22 2.77 18.18
C TYR A 27 -5.69 3.02 18.55
N ALA A 28 -6.42 3.90 17.87
CA ALA A 28 -7.82 4.22 18.23
C ALA A 28 -8.88 3.61 17.25
N ILE A 29 -8.43 3.01 16.14
CA ILE A 29 -9.25 2.37 15.07
C ILE A 29 -10.12 1.22 15.57
N ALA A 30 -9.65 0.46 16.56
CA ALA A 30 -10.43 -0.66 17.11
C ALA A 30 -11.56 -0.23 18.05
N HIS A 31 -11.54 1.02 18.56
CA HIS A 31 -12.43 1.42 19.63
C HIS A 31 -13.74 2.07 19.14
N GLN A 32 -13.78 2.68 17.94
CA GLN A 32 -14.97 3.38 17.44
C GLN A 32 -15.83 2.60 16.44
N LEU A 33 -15.30 1.56 15.77
CA LEU A 33 -16.12 0.66 14.94
C LEU A 33 -17.09 -0.21 15.76
N ASN A 34 -16.96 -0.22 17.09
CA ASN A 34 -17.87 -0.89 18.04
C ASN A 34 -18.88 0.07 18.71
N HIS A 35 -18.84 1.37 18.44
CA HIS A 35 -19.70 2.37 19.09
C HIS A 35 -20.43 3.25 18.07
N SER A 36 -21.23 2.63 17.19
CA SER A 36 -22.52 3.22 16.86
C SER A 36 -23.52 2.70 17.90
N ASP A 37 -24.26 3.59 18.58
CA ASP A 37 -25.33 3.29 19.52
C ASP A 37 -26.43 2.44 18.84
N GLN A 38 -26.16 1.15 18.72
CA GLN A 38 -27.15 0.11 18.57
C GLN A 38 -27.09 -0.73 19.84
N PRO A 39 -28.25 -1.15 20.39
CA PRO A 39 -28.27 -1.98 21.58
C PRO A 39 -27.32 -3.15 21.37
N ALA A 40 -26.56 -3.51 22.42
CA ALA A 40 -25.64 -4.64 22.43
C ALA A 40 -26.37 -5.90 21.93
N ASP A 41 -26.33 -6.11 20.62
CA ASP A 41 -27.10 -7.14 19.99
C ASP A 41 -26.30 -8.42 20.16
N HIS A 42 -26.60 -9.13 21.24
CA HIS A 42 -26.46 -10.57 21.35
C HIS A 42 -27.39 -11.28 20.33
N ALA A 43 -27.40 -10.81 19.08
CA ALA A 43 -28.19 -11.37 18.00
C ALA A 43 -27.44 -12.56 17.41
N MET A 44 -27.85 -13.75 17.86
CA MET A 44 -27.73 -15.06 17.23
C MET A 44 -26.54 -15.25 16.28
N GLN A 45 -25.45 -15.80 16.83
CA GLN A 45 -24.48 -16.53 16.04
C GLN A 45 -25.21 -17.57 15.18
N PRO A 46 -25.02 -17.58 13.84
CA PRO A 46 -25.57 -18.62 13.00
C PRO A 46 -25.16 -19.99 13.56
N GLN A 47 -26.14 -20.86 13.78
CA GLN A 47 -25.91 -22.25 14.14
C GLN A 47 -25.13 -22.94 13.01
N GLY A 48 -23.79 -22.97 13.16
CA GLY A 48 -22.86 -23.48 12.14
C GLY A 48 -21.41 -23.03 12.39
N ASN A 49 -20.99 -23.06 13.66
CA ASN A 49 -19.80 -22.38 14.20
C ASN A 49 -18.44 -23.05 13.82
N ARG A 50 -18.16 -23.31 12.55
CA ARG A 50 -16.84 -23.83 12.09
C ARG A 50 -16.25 -22.92 11.01
N ALA A 51 -14.97 -22.61 11.13
CA ALA A 51 -14.23 -21.98 10.04
C ALA A 51 -14.34 -22.88 8.79
N PRO A 52 -14.68 -22.36 7.60
CA PRO A 52 -14.63 -23.14 6.37
C PRO A 52 -13.21 -23.65 6.13
N LEU A 53 -13.10 -24.81 5.49
CA LEU A 53 -11.79 -25.32 5.04
C LEU A 53 -11.63 -24.99 3.56
N TYR A 54 -10.50 -24.39 3.23
CA TYR A 54 -10.18 -24.01 1.85
C TYR A 54 -9.21 -25.02 1.25
N ASP A 55 -9.53 -25.53 0.07
CA ASP A 55 -8.62 -26.40 -0.71
C ASP A 55 -7.67 -25.59 -1.61
N THR A 56 -7.88 -24.27 -1.68
CA THR A 56 -7.14 -23.33 -2.55
C THR A 56 -5.96 -22.64 -1.86
N LEU A 57 -5.65 -22.98 -0.61
CA LEU A 57 -4.55 -22.36 0.16
C LEU A 57 -3.18 -23.02 -0.05
N GLY A 58 -3.02 -23.80 -1.13
CA GLY A 58 -1.78 -24.52 -1.40
C GLY A 58 -1.54 -25.70 -0.44
N ASN A 59 -0.30 -26.17 -0.36
CA ASN A 59 0.07 -27.40 0.36
C ASN A 59 1.08 -27.18 1.50
N HIS A 60 1.34 -25.92 1.88
CA HIS A 60 2.27 -25.62 2.95
C HIS A 60 1.77 -26.21 4.29
N SER A 61 2.68 -26.81 5.05
CA SER A 61 2.34 -27.54 6.26
C SER A 61 3.43 -27.42 7.30
N TYR A 62 3.05 -27.11 8.54
CA TYR A 62 3.95 -27.09 9.68
C TYR A 62 3.45 -28.09 10.74
N PRO A 63 4.05 -29.30 10.83
CA PRO A 63 3.58 -30.33 11.75
C PRO A 63 3.62 -29.88 13.20
N ILE A 64 2.52 -30.13 13.92
CA ILE A 64 2.38 -29.86 15.35
C ILE A 64 2.06 -31.13 16.15
N SER A 65 2.27 -31.11 17.47
CA SER A 65 1.90 -32.17 18.39
C SER A 65 0.38 -32.27 18.54
N THR A 66 -0.24 -32.94 17.57
CA THR A 66 -1.65 -33.34 17.59
C THR A 66 -1.81 -34.72 16.97
N ARG A 67 -2.83 -35.47 17.40
CA ARG A 67 -3.24 -36.72 16.74
C ARG A 67 -4.41 -36.51 15.78
N SER A 68 -5.04 -35.34 15.81
CA SER A 68 -6.18 -35.00 14.97
C SER A 68 -5.67 -34.48 13.63
N LYS A 69 -5.80 -35.29 12.57
CA LYS A 69 -5.49 -34.86 11.19
C LYS A 69 -6.26 -33.59 10.80
N LEU A 70 -7.49 -33.46 11.28
CA LEU A 70 -8.32 -32.29 11.00
C LEU A 70 -7.85 -31.05 11.78
N ALA A 71 -7.40 -31.21 13.04
CA ALA A 71 -6.79 -30.09 13.77
C ALA A 71 -5.49 -29.62 13.10
N GLN A 72 -4.64 -30.54 12.63
CA GLN A 72 -3.44 -30.20 11.84
C GLN A 72 -3.81 -29.42 10.57
N ARG A 73 -4.86 -29.84 9.85
CA ARG A 73 -5.32 -29.14 8.65
C ARG A 73 -5.77 -27.70 8.95
N TYR A 74 -6.57 -27.51 10.00
CA TYR A 74 -6.98 -26.16 10.44
C TYR A 74 -5.81 -25.31 10.93
N PHE A 75 -4.82 -25.91 11.60
CA PHE A 75 -3.61 -25.21 12.01
C PHE A 75 -2.81 -24.72 10.80
N ASN A 76 -2.59 -25.58 9.80
CA ASN A 76 -1.91 -25.21 8.55
C ASN A 76 -2.64 -24.07 7.83
N GLN A 77 -3.97 -24.16 7.71
CA GLN A 77 -4.80 -23.10 7.15
C GLN A 77 -4.63 -21.80 7.94
N GLY A 78 -4.69 -21.85 9.27
CA GLY A 78 -4.47 -20.69 10.13
C GLY A 78 -3.11 -20.04 9.90
N LEU A 79 -2.04 -20.83 9.77
CA LEU A 79 -0.69 -20.33 9.49
C LEU A 79 -0.58 -19.68 8.11
N ILE A 80 -1.15 -20.29 7.07
CA ILE A 80 -1.14 -19.71 5.72
C ILE A 80 -1.94 -18.41 5.67
N LEU A 81 -3.10 -18.35 6.34
CA LEU A 81 -3.91 -17.13 6.44
C LEU A 81 -3.22 -16.05 7.27
N ALA A 82 -2.45 -16.43 8.30
CA ALA A 82 -1.60 -15.50 9.03
C ALA A 82 -0.54 -14.90 8.11
N TYR A 83 0.16 -15.73 7.32
CA TYR A 83 1.07 -15.22 6.29
C TYR A 83 0.36 -14.34 5.25
N GLY A 84 -0.90 -14.59 4.93
CA GLY A 84 -1.70 -13.71 4.06
C GLY A 84 -2.36 -12.53 4.76
N PHE A 85 -1.99 -12.22 6.00
CA PHE A 85 -2.56 -11.15 6.84
C PHE A 85 -4.09 -11.17 7.00
N ASN A 86 -4.74 -12.30 6.70
CA ASN A 86 -6.15 -12.54 7.02
C ASN A 86 -6.26 -13.08 8.46
N HIS A 87 -5.86 -12.25 9.43
CA HIS A 87 -5.73 -12.63 10.83
C HIS A 87 -7.07 -13.05 11.47
N ALA A 88 -8.18 -12.44 11.06
CA ALA A 88 -9.51 -12.80 11.55
C ALA A 88 -9.87 -14.25 11.19
N GLU A 89 -9.66 -14.65 9.93
CA GLU A 89 -9.95 -16.03 9.50
C GLU A 89 -8.91 -17.02 10.02
N ALA A 90 -7.65 -16.59 10.17
CA ALA A 90 -6.62 -17.37 10.84
C ALA A 90 -7.02 -17.68 12.30
N ALA A 91 -7.51 -16.69 13.04
CA ALA A 91 -7.99 -16.87 14.41
C ALA A 91 -9.16 -17.86 14.49
N ARG A 92 -10.14 -17.77 13.56
CA ARG A 92 -11.24 -18.74 13.46
C ARG A 92 -10.72 -20.15 13.18
N SER A 93 -9.71 -20.29 12.32
CA SER A 93 -9.07 -21.57 11.98
C SER A 93 -8.35 -22.18 13.20
N PHE A 94 -7.59 -21.39 13.94
CA PHE A 94 -6.93 -21.85 15.18
C PHE A 94 -7.94 -22.23 16.27
N LYS A 95 -9.03 -21.48 16.43
CA LYS A 95 -10.15 -21.83 17.33
C LYS A 95 -10.81 -23.14 16.91
N ALA A 96 -11.00 -23.39 15.61
CA ALA A 96 -11.53 -24.65 15.11
C ALA A 96 -10.57 -25.83 15.39
N ALA A 97 -9.26 -25.65 15.19
CA ALA A 97 -8.25 -26.64 15.53
C ALA A 97 -8.26 -26.98 17.03
N ALA A 98 -8.31 -25.98 17.91
CA ALA A 98 -8.36 -26.16 19.36
C ALA A 98 -9.62 -26.89 19.85
N ARG A 99 -10.77 -26.70 19.18
CA ARG A 99 -12.01 -27.45 19.47
C ARG A 99 -11.89 -28.94 19.12
N LEU A 100 -11.10 -29.28 18.10
CA LEU A 100 -10.89 -30.65 17.64
C LEU A 100 -9.82 -31.39 18.44
N ASP A 101 -8.83 -30.67 18.97
CA ASP A 101 -7.83 -31.18 19.89
C ASP A 101 -7.63 -30.19 21.06
N PRO A 102 -8.36 -30.36 22.18
CA PRO A 102 -8.27 -29.47 23.34
C PRO A 102 -6.89 -29.45 24.03
N ASN A 103 -6.01 -30.41 23.73
CA ASN A 103 -4.64 -30.45 24.25
C ASN A 103 -3.62 -29.80 23.30
N CYS A 104 -4.06 -29.30 22.14
CA CYS A 104 -3.21 -28.67 21.14
C CYS A 104 -2.67 -27.31 21.63
N ALA A 105 -1.49 -27.30 22.25
CA ALA A 105 -0.86 -26.07 22.72
C ALA A 105 -0.57 -25.08 21.58
N MET A 106 -0.15 -25.58 20.42
CA MET A 106 0.16 -24.75 19.25
C MET A 106 -1.08 -24.08 18.64
N CYS A 107 -2.28 -24.65 18.80
CA CYS A 107 -3.51 -24.03 18.33
C CYS A 107 -3.80 -22.73 19.10
N TYR A 108 -3.52 -22.71 20.41
CA TYR A 108 -3.64 -21.49 21.21
C TYR A 108 -2.46 -20.53 21.00
N TRP A 109 -1.25 -21.03 20.71
CA TRP A 109 -0.14 -20.21 20.25
C TRP A 109 -0.49 -19.45 18.96
N GLY A 110 -1.07 -20.15 17.98
CA GLY A 110 -1.47 -19.56 16.70
C GLY A 110 -2.54 -18.49 16.87
N LEU A 111 -3.52 -18.73 17.74
CA LEU A 111 -4.52 -17.72 18.10
C LEU A 111 -3.88 -16.48 18.73
N ALA A 112 -2.96 -16.65 19.70
CA ALA A 112 -2.26 -15.53 20.30
C ALA A 112 -1.46 -14.75 19.24
N TYR A 113 -0.73 -15.46 18.38
CA TYR A 113 0.13 -14.89 17.34
C TYR A 113 -0.64 -13.94 16.41
N VAL A 114 -1.77 -14.35 15.85
CA VAL A 114 -2.55 -13.52 14.90
C VAL A 114 -3.35 -12.40 15.56
N LEU A 115 -3.54 -12.45 16.89
CA LEU A 115 -4.11 -11.34 17.65
C LEU A 115 -3.05 -10.28 18.01
N GLY A 116 -1.76 -10.55 17.75
CA GLY A 116 -0.68 -9.57 17.88
C GLY A 116 -0.60 -8.60 16.69
N PRO A 117 0.36 -7.66 16.75
CA PRO A 117 0.67 -6.81 15.60
C PRO A 117 1.30 -7.61 14.45
N ASN A 118 1.24 -7.00 13.27
CA ASN A 118 2.06 -7.31 12.10
C ASN A 118 2.61 -6.00 11.50
N ILE A 119 3.41 -6.10 10.43
CA ILE A 119 4.06 -4.97 9.77
C ILE A 119 3.10 -3.89 9.24
N ASN A 120 1.84 -4.25 8.98
CA ASN A 120 0.83 -3.36 8.40
C ASN A 120 -0.14 -2.80 9.44
N ALA A 121 -0.30 -3.49 10.58
CA ALA A 121 -1.29 -3.16 11.59
C ALA A 121 -0.74 -3.36 13.00
N ALA A 122 -0.79 -2.30 13.79
CA ALA A 122 -0.63 -2.36 15.24
C ALA A 122 -1.67 -3.30 15.88
N MET A 123 -1.36 -3.75 17.10
CA MET A 123 -2.28 -4.57 17.88
C MET A 123 -3.46 -3.74 18.39
N GLU A 124 -4.68 -4.20 18.11
CA GLU A 124 -5.88 -3.60 18.65
C GLU A 124 -5.94 -3.72 20.18
N GLN A 125 -6.27 -2.64 20.90
CA GLN A 125 -6.34 -2.68 22.37
C GLN A 125 -7.36 -3.71 22.88
N GLY A 126 -8.49 -3.87 22.18
CA GLY A 126 -9.52 -4.86 22.49
C GLY A 126 -9.07 -6.31 22.31
N ALA A 127 -8.04 -6.57 21.50
CA ALA A 127 -7.49 -7.91 21.28
C ALA A 127 -6.55 -8.37 22.41
N VAL A 128 -6.04 -7.44 23.23
CA VAL A 128 -5.04 -7.74 24.28
C VAL A 128 -5.51 -8.81 25.28
N PRO A 129 -6.72 -8.72 25.87
CA PRO A 129 -7.16 -9.72 26.82
C PRO A 129 -7.26 -11.13 26.21
N GLU A 130 -7.75 -11.24 24.97
CA GLU A 130 -7.87 -12.53 24.28
C GLU A 130 -6.50 -13.12 23.92
N ALA A 131 -5.59 -12.31 23.39
CA ALA A 131 -4.22 -12.75 23.06
C ALA A 131 -3.46 -13.24 24.31
N TRP A 132 -3.59 -12.51 25.42
CA TRP A 132 -3.03 -12.90 26.71
C TRP A 132 -3.63 -14.24 27.20
N GLN A 133 -4.94 -14.39 27.18
CA GLN A 133 -5.59 -15.64 27.59
C GLN A 133 -5.18 -16.83 26.70
N ALA A 134 -5.06 -16.62 25.40
CA ALA A 134 -4.61 -17.62 24.44
C ALA A 134 -3.18 -18.08 24.77
N ILE A 135 -2.22 -17.17 24.98
CA ILE A 135 -0.84 -17.55 25.27
C ILE A 135 -0.65 -18.18 26.65
N GLN A 136 -1.43 -17.77 27.66
CA GLN A 136 -1.48 -18.44 28.96
C GLN A 136 -2.02 -19.88 28.83
N THR A 137 -3.04 -20.08 28.00
CA THR A 137 -3.57 -21.42 27.72
C THR A 137 -2.55 -22.29 26.99
N ALA A 138 -1.86 -21.75 25.97
CA ALA A 138 -0.77 -22.44 25.29
C ALA A 138 0.34 -22.85 26.27
N THR A 139 0.72 -21.96 27.19
CA THR A 139 1.72 -22.22 28.23
C THR A 139 1.31 -23.37 29.15
N ARG A 140 0.06 -23.39 29.62
CA ARG A 140 -0.47 -24.48 30.46
C ARG A 140 -0.51 -25.83 29.73
N LEU A 141 -0.84 -25.82 28.44
CA LEU A 141 -0.92 -27.02 27.60
C LEU A 141 0.44 -27.48 27.06
N SER A 142 1.50 -26.68 27.23
CA SER A 142 2.85 -26.94 26.69
C SER A 142 3.44 -28.29 27.14
N LYS A 143 2.94 -28.90 28.22
CA LYS A 143 3.28 -30.28 28.63
C LYS A 143 2.92 -31.35 27.59
N TYR A 144 1.96 -31.09 26.70
CA TYR A 144 1.58 -31.97 25.59
C TYR A 144 2.32 -31.65 24.29
N ALA A 145 3.08 -30.55 24.27
CA ALA A 145 3.85 -30.10 23.13
C ALA A 145 5.27 -30.71 23.13
N ASN A 146 5.88 -30.83 21.96
CA ASN A 146 7.28 -31.24 21.86
C ASN A 146 8.24 -30.11 22.28
N GLN A 147 9.54 -30.37 22.35
CA GLN A 147 10.52 -29.40 22.83
C GLN A 147 10.59 -28.11 21.98
N LYS A 148 10.41 -28.23 20.66
CA LYS A 148 10.43 -27.09 19.72
C LYS A 148 9.22 -26.18 19.94
N GLU A 149 8.04 -26.78 20.01
CA GLU A 149 6.78 -26.07 20.24
C GLU A 149 6.75 -25.38 21.62
N ARG A 150 7.24 -26.05 22.66
CA ARG A 150 7.41 -25.42 23.99
C ARG A 150 8.28 -24.16 23.91
N ALA A 151 9.34 -24.19 23.11
CA ALA A 151 10.23 -23.05 22.93
C ALA A 151 9.54 -21.90 22.16
N LEU A 152 8.76 -22.20 21.12
CA LEU A 152 7.94 -21.22 20.39
C LEU A 152 6.89 -20.55 21.28
N ILE A 153 6.22 -21.34 22.13
CA ILE A 153 5.24 -20.83 23.12
C ILE A 153 5.92 -19.89 24.11
N GLN A 154 7.08 -20.28 24.64
CA GLN A 154 7.85 -19.45 25.57
C GLN A 154 8.36 -18.15 24.93
N ALA A 155 8.76 -18.19 23.65
CA ALA A 155 9.15 -16.99 22.91
C ALA A 155 7.97 -16.03 22.75
N LEU A 156 6.82 -16.51 22.25
CA LEU A 156 5.64 -15.68 22.03
C LEU A 156 5.05 -15.13 23.34
N ALA A 157 5.17 -15.86 24.45
CA ALA A 157 4.74 -15.38 25.77
C ALA A 157 5.41 -14.07 26.19
N LYS A 158 6.60 -13.75 25.68
CA LYS A 158 7.28 -12.46 25.95
C LYS A 158 6.60 -11.26 25.28
N ARG A 159 5.76 -11.50 24.27
CA ARG A 159 5.08 -10.45 23.49
C ARG A 159 3.82 -9.88 24.17
N TYR A 160 3.36 -10.49 25.26
CA TYR A 160 2.08 -10.15 25.88
C TYR A 160 2.20 -9.90 27.38
N LEU A 161 1.33 -9.00 27.84
CA LEU A 161 1.03 -8.74 29.25
C LEU A 161 -0.48 -8.84 29.43
N ALA A 162 -0.93 -8.99 30.69
CA ALA A 162 -2.35 -9.15 31.01
C ALA A 162 -3.20 -7.91 30.70
N LYS A 163 -2.59 -6.73 30.61
CA LYS A 163 -3.26 -5.45 30.35
C LYS A 163 -2.60 -4.75 29.16
N PRO A 164 -3.35 -3.93 28.41
CA PRO A 164 -2.78 -3.06 27.39
C PRO A 164 -1.69 -2.16 27.97
N VAL A 165 -0.69 -1.87 27.15
CA VAL A 165 0.38 -0.91 27.45
C VAL A 165 0.39 0.19 26.38
N GLN A 166 0.84 1.39 26.76
CA GLN A 166 0.97 2.50 25.81
C GLN A 166 2.09 2.25 24.80
N ASP A 167 3.25 1.77 25.26
CA ASP A 167 4.37 1.42 24.40
C ASP A 167 4.59 -0.10 24.40
N ARG A 168 4.40 -0.71 23.23
CA ARG A 168 4.61 -2.14 23.00
C ARG A 168 6.03 -2.48 22.54
N LYS A 169 6.84 -1.50 22.15
CA LYS A 169 8.16 -1.72 21.55
C LYS A 169 9.07 -2.63 22.39
N PRO A 170 9.13 -2.53 23.74
CA PRO A 170 9.92 -3.46 24.54
C PRO A 170 9.45 -4.92 24.44
N LEU A 171 8.14 -5.16 24.28
CA LEU A 171 7.55 -6.50 24.14
C LEU A 171 7.88 -7.11 22.77
N ASP A 172 7.79 -6.32 21.70
CA ASP A 172 8.11 -6.78 20.35
C ASP A 172 9.62 -7.06 20.20
N ILE A 173 10.48 -6.21 20.77
CA ILE A 173 11.93 -6.47 20.87
C ILE A 173 12.22 -7.77 21.65
N ALA A 174 11.54 -7.98 22.78
CA ALA A 174 11.74 -9.18 23.60
C ALA A 174 11.32 -10.46 22.86
N TYR A 175 10.26 -10.40 22.06
CA TYR A 175 9.83 -11.51 21.20
C TYR A 175 10.83 -11.75 20.07
N ALA A 176 11.23 -10.71 19.33
CA ALA A 176 12.22 -10.81 18.25
C ALA A 176 13.55 -11.40 18.74
N ALA A 177 14.03 -10.95 19.90
CA ALA A 177 15.24 -11.50 20.52
C ALA A 177 15.09 -12.99 20.87
N ALA A 178 13.93 -13.41 21.40
CA ALA A 178 13.67 -14.82 21.69
C ALA A 178 13.61 -15.67 20.42
N MET A 179 13.00 -15.16 19.34
CA MET A 179 12.96 -15.82 18.04
C MET A 179 14.36 -15.93 17.42
N ARG A 180 15.22 -14.92 17.57
CA ARG A 180 16.63 -14.97 17.17
C ARG A 180 17.41 -16.09 17.89
N ASP A 181 17.11 -16.35 19.16
CA ASP A 181 17.73 -17.47 19.87
C ASP A 181 17.20 -18.83 19.38
N LEU A 182 15.94 -18.89 18.94
CA LEU A 182 15.38 -20.10 18.36
C LEU A 182 15.96 -20.43 16.99
N THR A 183 16.28 -19.45 16.14
CA THR A 183 16.94 -19.71 14.85
C THR A 183 18.32 -20.32 15.04
N LYS A 184 19.06 -19.93 16.09
CA LYS A 184 20.34 -20.55 16.46
C LYS A 184 20.16 -21.97 16.99
N ARG A 185 19.11 -22.22 17.76
CA ARG A 185 18.82 -23.54 18.35
C ARG A 185 18.27 -24.55 17.34
N TYR A 186 17.53 -24.08 16.35
CA TYR A 186 16.89 -24.88 15.31
C TYR A 186 17.22 -24.35 13.90
N PRO A 187 18.50 -24.38 13.48
CA PRO A 187 18.95 -23.73 12.23
C PRO A 187 18.32 -24.31 10.95
N GLY A 188 17.82 -25.55 11.01
CA GLY A 188 17.13 -26.21 9.90
C GLY A 188 15.64 -25.89 9.78
N ASP A 189 15.04 -25.21 10.76
CA ASP A 189 13.60 -24.94 10.78
C ASP A 189 13.27 -23.62 10.06
N MET A 190 12.66 -23.72 8.89
CA MET A 190 12.39 -22.58 8.01
C MET A 190 11.25 -21.72 8.53
N GLU A 191 10.29 -22.31 9.25
CA GLU A 191 9.17 -21.62 9.84
C GLU A 191 9.62 -20.77 11.04
N ILE A 192 10.52 -21.29 11.90
CA ILE A 192 11.16 -20.48 12.95
C ILE A 192 11.92 -19.30 12.35
N ALA A 193 12.69 -19.52 11.28
CA ALA A 193 13.41 -18.45 10.59
C ALA A 193 12.46 -17.39 9.99
N THR A 194 11.38 -17.84 9.34
CA THR A 194 10.37 -16.93 8.76
C THR A 194 9.64 -16.12 9.85
N LEU A 195 9.23 -16.75 10.94
CA LEU A 195 8.60 -16.07 12.09
C LEU A 195 9.57 -15.12 12.80
N PHE A 196 10.87 -15.43 12.81
CA PHE A 196 11.89 -14.51 13.31
C PHE A 196 12.01 -13.27 12.43
N ALA A 197 12.06 -13.43 11.11
CA ALA A 197 12.13 -12.30 10.18
C ALA A 197 10.94 -11.36 10.37
N GLU A 198 9.71 -11.89 10.45
CA GLU A 198 8.52 -11.10 10.74
C GLU A 198 8.61 -10.41 12.12
N ALA A 199 9.00 -11.13 13.17
CA ALA A 199 9.13 -10.54 14.51
C ALA A 199 10.13 -9.38 14.54
N LEU A 200 11.21 -9.48 13.76
CA LEU A 200 12.20 -8.40 13.62
C LEU A 200 11.63 -7.24 12.80
N MET A 201 10.90 -7.52 11.72
CA MET A 201 10.20 -6.52 10.92
C MET A 201 9.23 -5.67 11.75
N ASP A 202 8.55 -6.27 12.73
CA ASP A 202 7.62 -5.57 13.64
C ASP A 202 8.33 -4.61 14.63
N THR A 203 9.64 -4.74 14.84
CA THR A 203 10.41 -3.82 15.69
C THR A 203 10.74 -2.49 15.00
N THR A 204 10.77 -2.51 13.67
CA THR A 204 11.11 -1.38 12.79
C THR A 204 10.23 -1.43 11.54
N PRO A 205 8.89 -1.35 11.67
CA PRO A 205 7.98 -1.53 10.55
C PRO A 205 8.31 -0.51 9.46
N TRP A 206 8.52 -1.01 8.23
CA TRP A 206 8.83 -0.20 7.03
C TRP A 206 10.17 0.57 7.04
N ASP A 207 11.01 0.44 8.08
CA ASP A 207 12.29 1.16 8.21
C ASP A 207 13.51 0.22 8.04
N TYR A 208 13.59 -0.47 6.90
CA TYR A 208 14.65 -1.44 6.62
C TYR A 208 15.84 -0.85 5.87
N TRP A 209 15.70 0.36 5.34
CA TRP A 209 16.66 1.00 4.44
C TRP A 209 16.96 2.42 4.91
N ASP A 210 18.18 2.90 4.67
CA ASP A 210 18.55 4.30 4.84
C ASP A 210 18.20 5.15 3.59
N ASP A 211 18.33 6.47 3.70
CA ASP A 211 18.03 7.41 2.61
C ASP A 211 18.94 7.26 1.38
N LYS A 212 19.98 6.43 1.46
CA LYS A 212 20.90 6.11 0.35
C LYS A 212 20.60 4.74 -0.26
N GLY A 213 19.57 4.04 0.20
CA GLY A 213 19.20 2.70 -0.26
C GLY A 213 20.11 1.59 0.27
N ASN A 214 20.86 1.82 1.35
CA ASN A 214 21.59 0.74 2.04
C ASN A 214 20.70 0.11 3.11
N PRO A 215 20.78 -1.22 3.32
CA PRO A 215 20.03 -1.84 4.38
C PRO A 215 20.53 -1.40 5.75
N ARG A 216 19.60 -1.05 6.64
CA ARG A 216 19.88 -0.90 8.07
C ARG A 216 20.26 -2.26 8.67
N PRO A 217 20.90 -2.32 9.85
CA PRO A 217 21.32 -3.59 10.46
C PRO A 217 20.19 -4.63 10.56
N GLU A 218 19.01 -4.21 11.02
CA GLU A 218 17.82 -5.06 11.11
C GLU A 218 17.34 -5.49 9.71
N GLY A 219 17.30 -4.57 8.74
CA GLY A 219 16.94 -4.87 7.35
C GLY A 219 17.87 -5.89 6.69
N ALA A 220 19.18 -5.78 6.93
CA ALA A 220 20.17 -6.75 6.46
C ALA A 220 19.96 -8.14 7.07
N GLU A 221 19.65 -8.21 8.37
CA GLU A 221 19.36 -9.49 9.06
C GLU A 221 18.04 -10.12 8.58
N ILE A 222 17.00 -9.31 8.36
CA ILE A 222 15.71 -9.75 7.79
C ILE A 222 15.94 -10.38 6.41
N MET A 223 16.60 -9.68 5.50
CA MET A 223 16.84 -10.17 4.14
C MET A 223 17.69 -11.44 4.14
N ALA A 224 18.82 -11.47 4.88
CA ALA A 224 19.67 -12.66 4.96
C ALA A 224 18.92 -13.89 5.51
N THR A 225 18.03 -13.67 6.49
CA THR A 225 17.19 -14.74 7.06
C THR A 225 16.21 -15.29 6.02
N LEU A 226 15.50 -14.40 5.31
CA LEU A 226 14.50 -14.77 4.31
C LEU A 226 15.15 -15.42 3.09
N GLU A 227 16.27 -14.91 2.60
CA GLU A 227 17.05 -15.49 1.50
C GLU A 227 17.52 -16.91 1.83
N SER A 228 17.97 -17.14 3.07
CA SER A 228 18.33 -18.48 3.54
C SER A 228 17.15 -19.46 3.53
N VAL A 229 15.94 -18.99 3.85
CA VAL A 229 14.73 -19.81 3.73
C VAL A 229 14.42 -20.09 2.26
N LEU A 230 14.39 -19.05 1.42
CA LEU A 230 14.04 -19.16 0.01
C LEU A 230 15.04 -19.99 -0.80
N GLN A 231 16.31 -20.02 -0.41
CA GLN A 231 17.31 -20.91 -1.01
C GLN A 231 17.00 -22.40 -0.75
N ARG A 232 16.45 -22.73 0.43
CA ARG A 232 16.11 -24.10 0.84
C ARG A 232 14.72 -24.52 0.40
N ASN A 233 13.78 -23.58 0.42
CA ASN A 233 12.40 -23.77 -0.04
C ASN A 233 11.92 -22.51 -0.78
N PRO A 234 12.13 -22.44 -2.11
CA PRO A 234 11.68 -21.31 -2.92
C PRO A 234 10.16 -21.10 -2.88
N ASN A 235 9.39 -22.11 -2.47
CA ASN A 235 7.93 -22.09 -2.42
C ASN A 235 7.40 -21.90 -0.98
N HIS A 236 8.21 -21.39 -0.05
CA HIS A 236 7.71 -21.04 1.28
C HIS A 236 6.85 -19.77 1.21
N PRO A 237 5.53 -19.83 1.49
CA PRO A 237 4.62 -18.69 1.26
C PRO A 237 4.96 -17.48 2.14
N GLY A 238 5.18 -17.69 3.44
CA GLY A 238 5.57 -16.62 4.36
C GLY A 238 6.88 -15.92 3.96
N ALA A 239 7.93 -16.68 3.65
CA ALA A 239 9.20 -16.09 3.22
C ALA A 239 9.11 -15.32 1.90
N ASN A 240 8.37 -15.81 0.90
CA ASN A 240 8.17 -15.07 -0.36
C ASN A 240 7.44 -13.75 -0.10
N HIS A 241 6.39 -13.78 0.73
CA HIS A 241 5.63 -12.60 1.10
C HIS A 241 6.47 -11.55 1.84
N LEU A 242 7.11 -11.94 2.94
CA LEU A 242 7.91 -11.01 3.75
C LEU A 242 9.13 -10.48 2.97
N TYR A 243 9.69 -11.27 2.04
CA TYR A 243 10.79 -10.80 1.20
C TYR A 243 10.35 -9.73 0.21
N ILE A 244 9.14 -9.81 -0.34
CA ILE A 244 8.57 -8.72 -1.16
C ILE A 244 8.54 -7.43 -0.34
N HIS A 245 7.93 -7.45 0.86
CA HIS A 245 7.89 -6.28 1.74
C HIS A 245 9.27 -5.76 2.13
N ALA A 246 10.24 -6.64 2.36
CA ALA A 246 11.59 -6.24 2.72
C ALA A 246 12.29 -5.43 1.61
N VAL A 247 11.97 -5.68 0.34
CA VAL A 247 12.74 -5.14 -0.80
C VAL A 247 11.97 -4.17 -1.71
N GLU A 248 10.64 -4.14 -1.67
CA GLU A 248 9.80 -3.42 -2.63
C GLU A 248 10.11 -1.93 -2.75
N LYS A 249 10.44 -1.27 -1.64
CA LYS A 249 10.72 0.17 -1.61
C LYS A 249 12.02 0.55 -2.34
N GLU A 250 13.13 -0.14 -2.07
CA GLU A 250 14.47 0.29 -2.50
C GLU A 250 15.12 -0.63 -3.55
N ARG A 251 14.95 -1.95 -3.43
CA ARG A 251 15.60 -2.97 -4.26
C ARG A 251 14.58 -3.96 -4.85
N PRO A 252 13.52 -3.46 -5.54
CA PRO A 252 12.41 -4.29 -6.00
C PRO A 252 12.85 -5.40 -6.96
N GLU A 253 13.97 -5.24 -7.67
CA GLU A 253 14.50 -6.26 -8.57
C GLU A 253 14.87 -7.57 -7.86
N LEU A 254 15.21 -7.51 -6.56
CA LEU A 254 15.47 -8.71 -5.76
C LEU A 254 14.19 -9.54 -5.56
N GLY A 255 13.03 -8.88 -5.47
CA GLY A 255 11.75 -9.52 -5.17
C GLY A 255 11.07 -10.20 -6.35
N VAL A 256 11.58 -10.04 -7.59
CA VAL A 256 10.91 -10.52 -8.81
C VAL A 256 10.62 -12.02 -8.77
N ALA A 257 11.60 -12.83 -8.37
CA ALA A 257 11.42 -14.27 -8.30
C ALA A 257 10.39 -14.69 -7.22
N SER A 258 10.28 -13.92 -6.14
CA SER A 258 9.27 -14.16 -5.11
C SER A 258 7.88 -13.77 -5.60
N ALA A 259 7.74 -12.63 -6.29
CA ALA A 259 6.50 -12.19 -6.91
C ALA A 259 5.97 -13.20 -7.95
N ASP A 260 6.84 -13.69 -8.82
CA ASP A 260 6.50 -14.68 -9.87
C ASP A 260 5.98 -16.01 -9.29
N ARG A 261 6.48 -16.41 -8.11
CA ARG A 261 5.98 -17.61 -7.41
C ARG A 261 4.67 -17.32 -6.70
N LEU A 262 4.63 -16.23 -5.92
CA LEU A 262 3.56 -15.97 -4.97
C LEU A 262 2.20 -15.76 -5.63
N ILE A 263 2.15 -15.18 -6.84
CA ILE A 263 0.93 -14.97 -7.64
C ILE A 263 0.12 -16.27 -7.86
N SER A 264 0.74 -17.44 -7.76
CA SER A 264 0.08 -18.74 -7.98
C SER A 264 0.27 -19.76 -6.86
N LEU A 265 1.13 -19.46 -5.88
CA LEU A 265 1.50 -20.39 -4.81
C LEU A 265 0.35 -20.67 -3.84
N VAL A 266 -0.42 -19.63 -3.50
CA VAL A 266 -1.56 -19.69 -2.56
C VAL A 266 -2.76 -18.98 -3.19
N PRO A 267 -3.39 -19.56 -4.23
CA PRO A 267 -4.37 -18.87 -5.07
C PRO A 267 -5.66 -18.49 -4.32
N GLY A 268 -5.95 -19.13 -3.19
CA GLY A 268 -7.09 -18.81 -2.31
C GLY A 268 -6.84 -17.68 -1.32
N ALA A 269 -5.63 -17.13 -1.24
CA ALA A 269 -5.30 -16.01 -0.36
C ALA A 269 -5.11 -14.74 -1.19
N GLY A 270 -6.15 -13.93 -1.33
CA GLY A 270 -6.17 -12.77 -2.23
C GLY A 270 -5.02 -11.79 -1.97
N HIS A 271 -4.71 -11.52 -0.69
CA HIS A 271 -3.55 -10.69 -0.33
C HIS A 271 -2.22 -11.28 -0.82
N LEU A 272 -1.93 -12.56 -0.60
CA LEU A 272 -0.67 -13.17 -1.09
C LEU A 272 -0.56 -13.10 -2.61
N VAL A 273 -1.66 -13.35 -3.32
CA VAL A 273 -1.69 -13.23 -4.79
C VAL A 273 -1.42 -11.79 -5.23
N HIS A 274 -2.05 -10.82 -4.56
CA HIS A 274 -1.88 -9.38 -4.80
C HIS A 274 -0.44 -8.92 -4.62
N MET A 275 0.27 -9.43 -3.60
CA MET A 275 1.62 -8.95 -3.22
C MET A 275 2.64 -8.96 -4.36
N ALA A 276 2.47 -9.82 -5.36
CA ALA A 276 3.30 -9.78 -6.57
C ALA A 276 3.27 -8.41 -7.28
N SER A 277 2.13 -7.71 -7.21
CA SER A 277 1.90 -6.39 -7.81
C SER A 277 2.83 -5.31 -7.27
N HIS A 278 3.19 -5.36 -5.98
CA HIS A 278 4.11 -4.39 -5.38
C HIS A 278 5.47 -4.40 -6.09
N ILE A 279 6.02 -5.58 -6.37
CA ILE A 279 7.24 -5.68 -7.17
C ILE A 279 6.99 -5.28 -8.62
N TYR A 280 5.93 -5.80 -9.23
CA TYR A 280 5.67 -5.59 -10.66
C TYR A 280 5.52 -4.12 -11.05
N ILE A 281 4.82 -3.30 -10.26
CA ILE A 281 4.69 -1.87 -10.56
C ILE A 281 6.03 -1.12 -10.45
N ARG A 282 6.93 -1.59 -9.57
CA ARG A 282 8.25 -0.99 -9.35
C ARG A 282 9.27 -1.35 -10.42
N VAL A 283 9.10 -2.51 -11.08
CA VAL A 283 9.98 -2.96 -12.19
C VAL A 283 9.37 -2.77 -13.58
N GLY A 284 8.22 -2.11 -13.70
CA GLY A 284 7.56 -1.81 -14.98
C GLY A 284 6.73 -2.94 -15.59
N ARG A 285 6.47 -4.02 -14.84
CA ARG A 285 5.62 -5.14 -15.26
C ARG A 285 4.14 -4.86 -14.98
N TYR A 286 3.65 -3.71 -15.44
CA TYR A 286 2.30 -3.23 -15.07
C TYR A 286 1.16 -4.17 -15.51
N HIS A 287 1.26 -4.83 -16.66
CA HIS A 287 0.22 -5.80 -17.04
C HIS A 287 0.21 -7.02 -16.10
N ASP A 288 1.37 -7.50 -15.66
CA ASP A 288 1.43 -8.59 -14.69
C ASP A 288 0.84 -8.17 -13.35
N ALA A 289 1.01 -6.89 -12.95
CA ALA A 289 0.30 -6.32 -11.81
C ALA A 289 -1.23 -6.30 -12.03
N VAL A 290 -1.72 -5.92 -13.22
CA VAL A 290 -3.16 -6.02 -13.55
C VAL A 290 -3.67 -7.45 -13.35
N VAL A 291 -2.96 -8.45 -13.86
CA VAL A 291 -3.33 -9.86 -13.73
C VAL A 291 -3.29 -10.33 -12.28
N ALA A 292 -2.25 -9.98 -11.52
CA ALA A 292 -2.11 -10.35 -10.11
C ALA A 292 -3.26 -9.78 -9.27
N ASN A 293 -3.60 -8.50 -9.45
CA ASN A 293 -4.72 -7.87 -8.75
C ASN A 293 -6.06 -8.50 -9.13
N GLN A 294 -6.32 -8.77 -10.42
CA GLN A 294 -7.57 -9.43 -10.84
C GLN A 294 -7.74 -10.80 -10.19
N ARG A 295 -6.65 -11.58 -10.07
CA ARG A 295 -6.67 -12.87 -9.37
C ARG A 295 -6.86 -12.71 -7.86
N GLY A 296 -6.18 -11.75 -7.24
CA GLY A 296 -6.32 -11.44 -5.81
C GLY A 296 -7.74 -11.03 -5.46
N ILE A 297 -8.33 -10.11 -6.22
CA ILE A 297 -9.72 -9.66 -6.10
C ILE A 297 -10.68 -10.84 -6.24
N ALA A 298 -10.49 -11.71 -7.24
CA ALA A 298 -11.36 -12.88 -7.42
C ALA A 298 -11.30 -13.85 -6.23
N ALA A 299 -10.12 -14.02 -5.61
CA ALA A 299 -9.97 -14.83 -4.40
C ALA A 299 -10.66 -14.17 -3.19
N ASP A 300 -10.54 -12.85 -3.05
CA ASP A 300 -11.20 -12.12 -1.97
C ASP A 300 -12.72 -12.09 -2.12
N ASP A 301 -13.25 -11.90 -3.33
CA ASP A 301 -14.70 -11.93 -3.61
C ASP A 301 -15.29 -13.29 -3.22
N ALA A 302 -14.58 -14.39 -3.51
CA ALA A 302 -14.98 -15.73 -3.10
C ALA A 302 -14.97 -15.90 -1.56
N TYR A 303 -14.01 -15.28 -0.87
CA TYR A 303 -13.92 -15.28 0.59
C TYR A 303 -15.03 -14.44 1.24
N VAL A 304 -15.27 -13.21 0.78
CA VAL A 304 -16.30 -12.31 1.33
C VAL A 304 -17.69 -12.91 1.20
N ALA A 305 -18.00 -13.50 0.04
CA ALA A 305 -19.26 -14.20 -0.19
C ALA A 305 -19.50 -15.34 0.82
N ALA A 306 -18.43 -15.93 1.36
CA ALA A 306 -18.52 -17.03 2.31
C ALA A 306 -18.53 -16.60 3.79
N CYS A 307 -18.01 -15.41 4.15
CA CYS A 307 -17.63 -15.12 5.54
C CYS A 307 -18.08 -13.78 6.14
N HIS A 308 -18.83 -12.90 5.45
CA HIS A 308 -19.27 -11.60 5.99
C HIS A 308 -18.16 -10.87 6.78
N ALA A 309 -16.97 -10.79 6.18
CA ALA A 309 -15.76 -10.32 6.86
C ALA A 309 -15.91 -8.90 7.43
N GLN A 310 -15.30 -8.65 8.59
CA GLN A 310 -15.25 -7.35 9.29
C GLN A 310 -13.79 -6.98 9.62
N GLY A 311 -13.54 -5.72 10.02
CA GLY A 311 -12.22 -5.22 10.40
C GLY A 311 -11.38 -4.67 9.25
N ILE A 312 -10.06 -4.62 9.40
CA ILE A 312 -9.13 -4.00 8.42
C ILE A 312 -9.15 -4.67 7.04
N TYR A 313 -9.51 -5.95 6.95
CA TYR A 313 -9.51 -6.70 5.71
C TYR A 313 -10.47 -6.13 4.65
N PRO A 314 -11.78 -5.99 4.94
CA PRO A 314 -12.72 -5.40 3.98
C PRO A 314 -12.55 -3.90 3.72
N ILE A 315 -11.96 -3.13 4.64
CA ILE A 315 -11.84 -1.67 4.52
C ILE A 315 -10.48 -1.21 3.98
N GLY A 316 -9.44 -2.03 4.16
CA GLY A 316 -8.05 -1.75 3.77
C GLY A 316 -7.62 -2.64 2.60
N TYR A 317 -7.40 -3.93 2.87
CA TYR A 317 -6.81 -4.86 1.90
C TYR A 317 -7.64 -5.04 0.63
N LEU A 318 -8.97 -5.19 0.75
CA LEU A 318 -9.84 -5.36 -0.41
C LEU A 318 -9.85 -4.15 -1.36
N PRO A 319 -10.15 -2.92 -0.88
CA PRO A 319 -10.05 -1.72 -1.71
C PRO A 319 -8.63 -1.45 -2.22
N HIS A 320 -7.60 -1.88 -1.49
CA HIS A 320 -6.20 -1.74 -1.89
C HIS A 320 -5.85 -2.58 -3.13
N ASN A 321 -6.37 -3.81 -3.24
CA ASN A 321 -6.22 -4.63 -4.45
C ASN A 321 -6.88 -3.95 -5.66
N HIS A 322 -8.07 -3.35 -5.47
CA HIS A 322 -8.70 -2.53 -6.52
C HIS A 322 -7.89 -1.27 -6.85
N HIS A 323 -7.29 -0.62 -5.85
CA HIS A 323 -6.48 0.59 -6.05
C HIS A 323 -5.21 0.29 -6.85
N PHE A 324 -4.53 -0.83 -6.58
CA PHE A 324 -3.40 -1.29 -7.39
C PHE A 324 -3.81 -1.69 -8.80
N LEU A 325 -4.95 -2.39 -8.97
CA LEU A 325 -5.49 -2.68 -10.30
C LEU A 325 -5.71 -1.40 -11.10
N TRP A 326 -6.31 -0.39 -10.48
CA TRP A 326 -6.50 0.93 -11.08
C TRP A 326 -5.18 1.53 -11.55
N PHE A 327 -4.19 1.62 -10.67
CA PHE A 327 -2.91 2.24 -10.99
C PHE A 327 -2.19 1.49 -12.13
N ALA A 328 -2.08 0.17 -12.05
CA ALA A 328 -1.44 -0.64 -13.08
C ALA A 328 -2.15 -0.55 -14.44
N ALA A 329 -3.49 -0.48 -14.44
CA ALA A 329 -4.28 -0.29 -15.64
C ALA A 329 -4.10 1.12 -16.25
N LEU A 330 -3.95 2.17 -15.42
CA LEU A 330 -3.62 3.52 -15.89
C LEU A 330 -2.28 3.54 -16.63
N MET A 331 -1.27 2.87 -16.08
CA MET A 331 0.10 2.87 -16.65
C MET A 331 0.20 2.13 -17.99
N THR A 332 -0.76 1.24 -18.27
CA THR A 332 -0.85 0.44 -19.51
C THR A 332 -1.95 0.90 -20.47
N GLY A 333 -2.64 2.00 -20.17
CA GLY A 333 -3.69 2.52 -21.06
C GLY A 333 -4.95 1.65 -21.13
N GLN A 334 -5.25 0.86 -20.11
CA GLN A 334 -6.45 0.02 -20.03
C GLN A 334 -7.59 0.80 -19.34
N ARG A 335 -8.23 1.72 -20.08
CA ARG A 335 -9.26 2.63 -19.58
C ARG A 335 -10.44 1.92 -18.92
N GLN A 336 -10.98 0.88 -19.57
CA GLN A 336 -12.14 0.16 -19.05
C GLN A 336 -11.83 -0.52 -17.71
N VAL A 337 -10.68 -1.20 -17.63
CA VAL A 337 -10.22 -1.87 -16.40
C VAL A 337 -9.94 -0.85 -15.31
N ALA A 338 -9.23 0.25 -15.64
CA ALA A 338 -8.92 1.31 -14.70
C ALA A 338 -10.19 1.93 -14.10
N MET A 339 -11.20 2.25 -14.93
CA MET A 339 -12.45 2.83 -14.44
C MET A 339 -13.25 1.87 -13.57
N GLN A 340 -13.35 0.59 -13.96
CA GLN A 340 -14.04 -0.41 -13.15
C GLN A 340 -13.38 -0.56 -11.77
N ALA A 341 -12.05 -0.60 -11.73
CA ALA A 341 -11.28 -0.65 -10.50
C ALA A 341 -11.45 0.62 -9.66
N ALA A 342 -11.37 1.81 -10.29
CA ALA A 342 -11.58 3.10 -9.63
C ALA A 342 -12.95 3.19 -8.94
N LEU A 343 -14.02 2.78 -9.63
CA LEU A 343 -15.37 2.77 -9.08
C LEU A 343 -15.52 1.80 -7.92
N LYS A 344 -14.78 0.68 -7.91
CA LYS A 344 -14.75 -0.27 -6.81
C LYS A 344 -13.96 0.28 -5.61
N THR A 345 -12.80 0.90 -5.84
CA THR A 345 -12.01 1.59 -4.80
C THR A 345 -12.81 2.70 -4.14
N ALA A 346 -13.57 3.47 -4.91
CA ALA A 346 -14.38 4.59 -4.40
C ALA A 346 -15.65 4.18 -3.63
N LYS A 347 -15.94 2.88 -3.48
CA LYS A 347 -17.06 2.40 -2.65
C LYS A 347 -16.68 2.48 -1.16
N VAL A 348 -16.65 3.70 -0.65
CA VAL A 348 -16.34 4.00 0.75
C VAL A 348 -17.60 4.49 1.47
N ASP A 349 -17.66 4.27 2.78
CA ASP A 349 -18.71 4.85 3.63
C ASP A 349 -18.38 6.33 3.90
N GLU A 350 -19.30 7.23 3.53
CA GLU A 350 -19.11 8.66 3.67
C GLU A 350 -19.02 9.13 5.14
N ASN A 351 -19.61 8.40 6.09
CA ASN A 351 -19.46 8.70 7.52
C ASN A 351 -18.04 8.37 7.98
N LEU A 352 -17.46 7.28 7.50
CA LEU A 352 -16.08 6.90 7.82
C LEU A 352 -15.06 7.90 7.23
N MET A 353 -15.40 8.59 6.13
CA MET A 353 -14.56 9.67 5.59
C MET A 353 -14.39 10.87 6.54
N ARG A 354 -15.19 10.96 7.61
CA ARG A 354 -15.12 12.00 8.65
C ARG A 354 -14.46 11.53 9.94
N GLN A 355 -14.15 10.25 10.04
CA GLN A 355 -13.46 9.69 11.19
C GLN A 355 -11.95 9.96 11.04
N PRO A 356 -11.29 10.68 11.97
CA PRO A 356 -9.93 11.19 11.79
C PRO A 356 -8.91 10.16 11.27
N GLU A 357 -9.04 8.91 11.71
CA GLU A 357 -8.09 7.82 11.41
C GLU A 357 -8.18 7.29 9.98
N MET A 358 -9.38 7.31 9.40
CA MET A 358 -9.65 6.79 8.06
C MET A 358 -9.95 7.91 7.06
N ALA A 359 -10.15 9.14 7.55
CA ALA A 359 -10.60 10.28 6.78
C ALA A 359 -9.77 10.49 5.51
N GLY A 360 -8.44 10.62 5.64
CA GLY A 360 -7.60 10.89 4.49
C GLY A 360 -7.57 9.74 3.47
N SER A 361 -7.47 8.50 3.93
CA SER A 361 -7.43 7.32 3.04
C SER A 361 -8.74 7.12 2.29
N LEU A 362 -9.89 7.17 2.98
CA LEU A 362 -11.19 6.98 2.35
C LEU A 362 -11.58 8.17 1.47
N GLN A 363 -11.21 9.39 1.88
CA GLN A 363 -11.35 10.56 1.01
C GLN A 363 -10.51 10.41 -0.25
N HIS A 364 -9.26 9.94 -0.15
CA HIS A 364 -8.43 9.67 -1.33
C HIS A 364 -9.07 8.63 -2.24
N TYR A 365 -9.53 7.50 -1.69
CA TYR A 365 -10.23 6.47 -2.45
C TYR A 365 -11.48 6.99 -3.18
N SER A 366 -12.26 7.88 -2.56
CA SER A 366 -13.42 8.49 -3.24
C SER A 366 -13.06 9.35 -4.46
N THR A 367 -11.81 9.82 -4.57
CA THR A 367 -11.36 10.69 -5.68
C THR A 367 -10.81 9.94 -6.88
N ILE A 368 -10.51 8.64 -6.73
CA ILE A 368 -9.90 7.80 -7.77
C ILE A 368 -10.66 7.82 -9.12
N PRO A 369 -12.01 7.83 -9.17
CA PRO A 369 -12.74 7.97 -10.42
C PRO A 369 -12.44 9.28 -11.16
N LEU A 370 -12.37 10.42 -10.45
CA LEU A 370 -12.05 11.73 -11.07
C LEU A 370 -10.66 11.75 -11.68
N PHE A 371 -9.67 11.16 -11.00
CA PHE A 371 -8.32 11.01 -11.55
C PHE A 371 -8.30 10.13 -12.80
N THR A 372 -9.13 9.09 -12.84
CA THR A 372 -9.26 8.20 -14.00
C THR A 372 -9.83 8.94 -15.19
N GLU A 373 -10.94 9.66 -15.00
CA GLU A 373 -11.55 10.45 -16.07
C GLU A 373 -10.58 11.52 -16.60
N ALA A 374 -9.82 12.16 -15.71
CA ALA A 374 -8.85 13.18 -16.10
C ALA A 374 -7.68 12.57 -16.90
N ARG A 375 -7.22 11.37 -16.52
CA ARG A 375 -6.15 10.66 -17.23
C ARG A 375 -6.54 10.28 -18.65
N PHE A 376 -7.79 9.88 -18.87
CA PHE A 376 -8.30 9.42 -20.17
C PHE A 376 -9.10 10.48 -20.94
N GLY A 377 -9.12 11.72 -20.47
CA GLY A 377 -9.74 12.84 -21.17
C GLY A 377 -11.27 12.78 -21.27
N ASN A 378 -11.95 12.17 -20.31
CA ASN A 378 -13.41 12.13 -20.30
C ASN A 378 -14.01 13.39 -19.65
N TRP A 379 -13.81 14.52 -20.34
CA TRP A 379 -14.10 15.85 -19.82
C TRP A 379 -15.57 16.08 -19.50
N ASP A 380 -16.48 15.50 -20.29
CA ASP A 380 -17.92 15.64 -20.06
C ASP A 380 -18.37 14.88 -18.80
N ALA A 381 -17.83 13.69 -18.53
CA ALA A 381 -18.12 12.97 -17.30
C ALA A 381 -17.64 13.73 -16.05
N ILE A 382 -16.47 14.35 -16.10
CA ILE A 382 -15.97 15.22 -15.02
C ILE A 382 -16.93 16.39 -14.78
N LEU A 383 -17.36 17.07 -15.84
CA LEU A 383 -18.25 18.23 -15.72
C LEU A 383 -19.65 17.87 -15.20
N ALA A 384 -20.09 16.63 -15.47
CA ALA A 384 -21.34 16.08 -14.96
C ALA A 384 -21.24 15.51 -13.53
N THR A 385 -20.02 15.32 -13.00
CA THR A 385 -19.83 14.78 -11.64
C THR A 385 -20.29 15.80 -10.60
N PRO A 386 -21.22 15.45 -9.69
CA PRO A 386 -21.70 16.37 -8.66
C PRO A 386 -20.58 16.75 -7.69
N ALA A 387 -20.69 17.93 -7.10
CA ALA A 387 -19.75 18.36 -6.06
C ALA A 387 -19.86 17.44 -4.83
N PRO A 388 -18.74 17.09 -4.19
CA PRO A 388 -18.75 16.40 -2.90
C PRO A 388 -19.43 17.23 -1.80
N ALA A 389 -19.69 16.60 -0.65
CA ALA A 389 -20.14 17.33 0.54
C ALA A 389 -19.12 18.42 0.91
N LYS A 390 -19.60 19.63 1.24
CA LYS A 390 -18.77 20.83 1.41
C LYS A 390 -17.71 20.71 2.50
N ASP A 391 -17.94 19.87 3.50
CA ASP A 391 -17.01 19.61 4.60
C ASP A 391 -15.88 18.65 4.21
N LEU A 392 -16.05 17.86 3.14
CA LEU A 392 -15.02 17.01 2.55
C LEU A 392 -14.11 17.85 1.64
N LYS A 393 -13.27 18.68 2.27
CA LYS A 393 -12.40 19.65 1.60
C LYS A 393 -11.46 19.00 0.58
N TYR A 394 -10.83 17.88 0.92
CA TYR A 394 -9.87 17.24 0.02
C TYR A 394 -10.54 16.70 -1.26
N PRO A 395 -11.61 15.89 -1.20
CA PRO A 395 -12.37 15.50 -2.39
C PRO A 395 -12.88 16.70 -3.20
N THR A 396 -13.33 17.76 -2.53
CA THR A 396 -13.79 18.99 -3.19
C THR A 396 -12.66 19.69 -3.96
N GLY A 397 -11.44 19.74 -3.38
CA GLY A 397 -10.26 20.25 -4.06
C GLY A 397 -9.92 19.45 -5.33
N ILE A 398 -9.91 18.11 -5.24
CA ILE A 398 -9.67 17.26 -6.42
C ILE A 398 -10.78 17.40 -7.47
N TRP A 399 -12.03 17.61 -7.06
CA TRP A 399 -13.14 17.91 -7.95
C TRP A 399 -12.92 19.22 -8.73
N HIS A 400 -12.49 20.31 -8.06
CA HIS A 400 -12.13 21.56 -8.74
C HIS A 400 -10.93 21.39 -9.68
N TYR A 401 -9.90 20.64 -9.28
CA TYR A 401 -8.77 20.31 -10.14
C TYR A 401 -9.23 19.61 -11.44
N ALA A 402 -9.98 18.52 -11.32
CA ALA A 402 -10.45 17.75 -12.48
C ALA A 402 -11.31 18.61 -13.40
N ARG A 403 -12.23 19.41 -12.83
CA ARG A 403 -13.07 20.34 -13.60
C ARG A 403 -12.28 21.41 -14.30
N GLY A 404 -11.26 21.98 -13.64
CA GLY A 404 -10.35 22.94 -14.24
C GLY A 404 -9.66 22.37 -15.47
N MET A 405 -9.16 21.12 -15.37
CA MET A 405 -8.57 20.40 -16.51
C MET A 405 -9.59 20.18 -17.64
N ALA A 406 -10.81 19.73 -17.31
CA ALA A 406 -11.88 19.52 -18.29
C ALA A 406 -12.30 20.80 -19.02
N LEU A 407 -12.46 21.92 -18.30
CA LEU A 407 -12.80 23.21 -18.88
C LEU A 407 -11.68 23.73 -19.78
N LEU A 408 -10.42 23.52 -19.37
CA LEU A 408 -9.26 23.90 -20.17
C LEU A 408 -9.20 23.13 -21.49
N ALA A 409 -9.44 21.81 -21.45
CA ALA A 409 -9.51 20.96 -22.65
C ALA A 409 -10.66 21.40 -23.58
N LYS A 410 -11.79 21.84 -23.03
CA LYS A 410 -12.92 22.40 -23.78
C LYS A 410 -12.73 23.87 -24.22
N ASN A 411 -11.51 24.39 -24.18
CA ASN A 411 -11.14 25.76 -24.56
C ASN A 411 -11.90 26.85 -23.77
N GLN A 412 -12.10 26.63 -22.47
CA GLN A 412 -12.74 27.59 -21.54
C GLN A 412 -11.75 28.03 -20.44
N PRO A 413 -10.65 28.72 -20.78
CA PRO A 413 -9.56 29.03 -19.85
C PRO A 413 -10.01 29.94 -18.70
N ASP A 414 -10.94 30.86 -18.91
CA ASP A 414 -11.44 31.75 -17.85
C ASP A 414 -12.21 30.96 -16.78
N ARG A 415 -12.99 29.96 -17.19
CA ARG A 415 -13.69 29.07 -16.26
C ARG A 415 -12.72 28.13 -15.56
N ALA A 416 -11.71 27.63 -16.27
CA ALA A 416 -10.64 26.84 -15.65
C ALA A 416 -9.87 27.65 -14.59
N ALA A 417 -9.63 28.96 -14.84
CA ALA A 417 -9.01 29.86 -13.87
C ALA A 417 -9.88 30.08 -12.63
N GLN A 418 -11.22 30.11 -12.77
CA GLN A 418 -12.15 30.15 -11.64
C GLN A 418 -12.05 28.87 -10.80
N GLU A 419 -12.01 27.69 -11.43
CA GLU A 419 -11.82 26.42 -10.71
C GLU A 419 -10.46 26.39 -9.99
N LEU A 420 -9.38 26.90 -10.62
CA LEU A 420 -8.07 27.02 -9.99
C LEU A 420 -8.10 27.96 -8.76
N GLN A 421 -8.88 29.05 -8.81
CA GLN A 421 -9.04 29.93 -7.66
C GLN A 421 -9.71 29.22 -6.49
N GLN A 422 -10.75 28.43 -6.74
CA GLN A 422 -11.43 27.64 -5.70
C GLN A 422 -10.49 26.57 -5.13
N LEU A 423 -9.76 25.86 -6.01
CA LEU A 423 -8.74 24.89 -5.60
C LEU A 423 -7.69 25.52 -4.69
N ARG A 424 -7.15 26.70 -5.04
CA ARG A 424 -6.17 27.41 -4.20
C ARG A 424 -6.74 27.81 -2.84
N ALA A 425 -7.98 28.28 -2.81
CA ALA A 425 -8.64 28.63 -1.55
C ALA A 425 -8.73 27.40 -0.63
N ILE A 426 -9.15 26.26 -1.16
CA ILE A 426 -9.22 25.00 -0.41
C ILE A 426 -7.83 24.52 0.01
N ALA A 427 -6.86 24.48 -0.90
CA ALA A 427 -5.50 23.99 -0.63
C ALA A 427 -4.77 24.82 0.44
N SER A 428 -5.16 26.08 0.63
CA SER A 428 -4.61 26.95 1.68
C SER A 428 -5.15 26.67 3.09
N ASP A 429 -6.18 25.83 3.21
CA ASP A 429 -6.81 25.53 4.49
C ASP A 429 -5.90 24.66 5.38
N PRO A 430 -5.50 25.14 6.57
CA PRO A 430 -4.56 24.42 7.43
C PRO A 430 -5.09 23.09 7.94
N THR A 431 -6.41 22.85 7.97
CA THR A 431 -6.96 21.57 8.46
C THR A 431 -6.57 20.39 7.58
N LEU A 432 -6.24 20.63 6.30
CA LEU A 432 -5.80 19.59 5.38
C LEU A 432 -4.44 19.00 5.73
N LYS A 433 -3.64 19.68 6.57
CA LYS A 433 -2.36 19.15 7.08
C LYS A 433 -2.56 18.01 8.08
N GLU A 434 -3.69 18.00 8.77
CA GLU A 434 -4.04 16.98 9.76
C GLU A 434 -4.70 15.76 9.12
N VAL A 435 -5.28 15.91 7.93
CA VAL A 435 -5.90 14.81 7.20
C VAL A 435 -4.83 14.12 6.35
N LYS A 436 -4.39 12.93 6.78
CA LYS A 436 -3.30 12.17 6.13
C LYS A 436 -3.81 10.93 5.42
N ILE A 437 -3.24 10.65 4.25
CA ILE A 437 -3.49 9.43 3.49
C ILE A 437 -2.60 8.33 4.07
N TRP A 438 -3.23 7.30 4.64
CA TRP A 438 -2.58 6.19 5.35
C TRP A 438 -1.62 6.63 6.47
N GLY A 439 -1.82 7.81 7.04
CA GLY A 439 -0.95 8.38 8.07
C GLY A 439 0.37 8.99 7.57
N PHE A 440 0.64 8.94 6.26
CA PHE A 440 1.91 9.40 5.67
C PHE A 440 1.80 10.85 5.16
N ASN A 441 1.29 11.02 3.94
CA ASN A 441 1.25 12.30 3.24
C ASN A 441 -0.01 13.07 3.62
N ALA A 442 0.10 14.39 3.86
CA ALA A 442 -1.07 15.20 4.08
C ALA A 442 -1.83 15.43 2.78
N THR A 443 -3.16 15.50 2.87
CA THR A 443 -4.02 15.82 1.72
C THR A 443 -3.72 17.22 1.16
N ALA A 444 -3.22 18.15 2.00
CA ALA A 444 -2.70 19.44 1.56
C ALA A 444 -1.56 19.31 0.54
N ASP A 445 -0.64 18.38 0.73
CA ASP A 445 0.50 18.18 -0.15
C ASP A 445 0.05 17.73 -1.54
N VAL A 446 -0.96 16.86 -1.60
CA VAL A 446 -1.57 16.42 -2.86
C VAL A 446 -2.31 17.55 -3.57
N LEU A 447 -3.03 18.41 -2.83
CA LEU A 447 -3.69 19.58 -3.42
C LEU A 447 -2.73 20.67 -3.90
N ASN A 448 -1.54 20.78 -3.29
CA ASN A 448 -0.48 21.66 -3.78
C ASN A 448 0.03 21.18 -5.14
N ILE A 449 0.20 19.86 -5.34
CA ILE A 449 0.53 19.29 -6.65
C ILE A 449 -0.58 19.63 -7.66
N ALA A 450 -1.84 19.37 -7.31
CA ALA A 450 -2.99 19.65 -8.18
C ALA A 450 -3.06 21.14 -8.59
N THR A 451 -2.78 22.05 -7.66
CA THR A 451 -2.75 23.50 -7.89
C THR A 451 -1.69 23.88 -8.91
N GLU A 452 -0.46 23.39 -8.72
CA GLU A 452 0.66 23.70 -9.60
C GLU A 452 0.49 23.07 -11.00
N VAL A 453 -0.05 21.84 -11.07
CA VAL A 453 -0.36 21.20 -12.36
C VAL A 453 -1.40 22.00 -13.13
N LEU A 454 -2.55 22.32 -12.52
CA LEU A 454 -3.60 23.08 -13.21
C LEU A 454 -3.14 24.49 -13.61
N ALA A 455 -2.39 25.18 -12.74
CA ALA A 455 -1.81 26.48 -13.07
C ALA A 455 -0.82 26.39 -14.26
N GLY A 456 0.01 25.35 -14.29
CA GLY A 456 0.94 25.08 -15.37
C GLY A 456 0.25 24.81 -16.70
N GLU A 457 -0.78 23.96 -16.70
CA GLU A 457 -1.54 23.63 -17.91
C GLU A 457 -2.32 24.85 -18.44
N ILE A 458 -2.93 25.67 -17.56
CA ILE A 458 -3.58 26.94 -17.96
C ILE A 458 -2.57 27.89 -18.63
N ALA A 459 -1.40 28.08 -18.03
CA ALA A 459 -0.36 28.93 -18.61
C ALA A 459 0.13 28.40 -19.97
N ALA A 460 0.28 27.07 -20.11
CA ALA A 460 0.66 26.44 -21.37
C ALA A 460 -0.40 26.66 -22.46
N LYS A 461 -1.70 26.54 -22.14
CA LYS A 461 -2.81 26.81 -23.09
C LYS A 461 -2.84 28.28 -23.54
N GLN A 462 -2.38 29.19 -22.70
CA GLN A 462 -2.23 30.63 -23.01
C GLN A 462 -0.95 30.95 -23.81
N GLY A 463 -0.09 29.95 -24.09
CA GLY A 463 1.20 30.14 -24.77
C GLY A 463 2.32 30.68 -23.88
N ASP A 464 2.08 30.87 -22.59
CA ASP A 464 3.08 31.30 -21.62
C ASP A 464 3.85 30.09 -21.07
N TYR A 465 4.71 29.54 -21.92
CA TYR A 465 5.48 28.35 -21.60
C TYR A 465 6.49 28.56 -20.46
N ALA A 466 7.00 29.78 -20.28
CA ALA A 466 7.94 30.07 -19.19
C ALA A 466 7.27 29.88 -17.83
N ARG A 467 6.07 30.47 -17.64
CA ARG A 467 5.29 30.31 -16.41
C ARG A 467 4.77 28.88 -16.25
N ALA A 468 4.35 28.24 -17.34
CA ALA A 468 3.90 26.85 -17.32
C ALA A 468 4.98 25.90 -16.79
N ILE A 469 6.20 26.04 -17.31
CA ILE A 469 7.35 25.22 -16.90
C ILE A 469 7.71 25.46 -15.44
N ALA A 470 7.67 26.71 -14.96
CA ALA A 470 7.96 27.04 -13.57
C ALA A 470 6.97 26.38 -12.58
N HIS A 471 5.67 26.43 -12.90
CA HIS A 471 4.65 25.74 -12.10
C HIS A 471 4.85 24.23 -12.12
N LEU A 472 5.07 23.63 -13.30
CA LEU A 472 5.24 22.17 -13.41
C LEU A 472 6.55 21.67 -12.77
N GLN A 473 7.62 22.46 -12.77
CA GLN A 473 8.82 22.15 -11.98
C GLN A 473 8.54 22.18 -10.47
N THR A 474 7.67 23.08 -10.02
CA THR A 474 7.24 23.14 -8.61
C THR A 474 6.38 21.92 -8.27
N ALA A 475 5.46 21.53 -9.15
CA ALA A 475 4.69 20.30 -9.00
C ALA A 475 5.60 19.05 -8.87
N VAL A 476 6.65 18.95 -9.69
CA VAL A 476 7.65 17.87 -9.58
C VAL A 476 8.33 17.86 -8.22
N LYS A 477 8.72 19.04 -7.70
CA LYS A 477 9.33 19.13 -6.35
C LYS A 477 8.37 18.71 -5.26
N PHE A 478 7.08 19.04 -5.37
CA PHE A 478 6.08 18.61 -4.40
C PHE A 478 5.81 17.11 -4.48
N GLU A 479 5.73 16.53 -5.66
CA GLU A 479 5.61 15.08 -5.83
C GLU A 479 6.84 14.34 -5.27
N ASP A 480 8.05 14.82 -5.57
CA ASP A 480 9.30 14.22 -5.08
C ASP A 480 9.46 14.32 -3.55
N ALA A 481 8.76 15.25 -2.90
CA ALA A 481 8.77 15.42 -1.45
C ALA A 481 7.74 14.52 -0.73
N LEU A 482 6.85 13.85 -1.47
CA LEU A 482 5.91 12.90 -0.88
C LEU A 482 6.67 11.70 -0.31
N VAL A 483 6.23 11.25 0.87
CA VAL A 483 6.63 9.95 1.41
C VAL A 483 6.13 8.86 0.47
N TYR A 484 6.98 7.88 0.21
CA TYR A 484 6.67 6.72 -0.60
C TYR A 484 5.40 6.00 -0.11
N THR A 485 4.46 5.80 -1.02
CA THR A 485 3.25 4.98 -0.84
C THR A 485 2.97 4.18 -2.10
N GLU A 486 2.26 3.06 -1.98
CA GLU A 486 1.84 2.26 -3.13
C GLU A 486 0.34 2.01 -3.15
N PRO A 487 -0.33 2.29 -4.28
CA PRO A 487 0.12 3.17 -5.36
C PRO A 487 0.50 4.58 -4.87
N ALA A 488 1.23 5.34 -5.69
CA ALA A 488 1.57 6.72 -5.38
C ALA A 488 0.28 7.56 -5.20
N ASN A 489 0.27 8.45 -4.20
CA ASN A 489 -0.90 9.29 -3.90
C ASN A 489 -1.25 10.30 -5.01
N TRP A 490 -0.37 10.51 -5.99
CA TRP A 490 -0.63 11.33 -7.16
C TRP A 490 -0.79 10.46 -8.42
N HIS A 491 -1.87 10.68 -9.17
CA HIS A 491 -2.34 9.73 -10.19
C HIS A 491 -1.52 9.68 -11.48
N GLN A 492 -0.86 10.79 -11.84
CA GLN A 492 -0.11 10.95 -13.08
C GLN A 492 1.20 11.65 -12.75
N PRO A 493 2.37 11.00 -12.94
CA PRO A 493 3.65 11.62 -12.69
C PRO A 493 3.76 13.03 -13.30
N THR A 494 4.02 14.04 -12.47
CA THR A 494 4.03 15.46 -12.87
C THR A 494 5.11 15.75 -13.91
N ARG A 495 6.19 14.96 -13.91
CA ARG A 495 7.23 14.95 -14.93
C ARG A 495 6.67 14.74 -16.34
N GLN A 496 5.60 13.95 -16.50
CA GLN A 496 4.94 13.77 -17.80
C GLN A 496 4.31 15.06 -18.29
N SER A 497 3.70 15.86 -17.42
CA SER A 497 3.14 17.16 -17.80
C SER A 497 4.24 18.17 -18.10
N LEU A 498 5.27 18.24 -17.26
CA LEU A 498 6.43 19.10 -17.49
C LEU A 498 7.10 18.80 -18.85
N ALA A 499 7.38 17.53 -19.14
CA ALA A 499 8.06 17.14 -20.36
C ALA A 499 7.22 17.41 -21.61
N ALA A 500 5.91 17.21 -21.56
CA ALA A 500 5.02 17.53 -22.69
C ALA A 500 4.94 19.05 -22.95
N VAL A 501 4.89 19.88 -21.90
CA VAL A 501 4.94 21.34 -22.06
C VAL A 501 6.29 21.79 -22.60
N LEU A 502 7.40 21.21 -22.13
CA LEU A 502 8.74 21.47 -22.69
C LEU A 502 8.80 21.14 -24.18
N LEU A 503 8.23 20.01 -24.60
CA LEU A 503 8.19 19.63 -26.01
C LEU A 503 7.36 20.62 -26.85
N LYS A 504 6.17 21.04 -26.38
CA LYS A 504 5.35 22.08 -27.02
C LYS A 504 6.07 23.43 -27.11
N ALA A 505 6.92 23.74 -26.14
CA ALA A 505 7.75 24.93 -26.11
C ALA A 505 9.01 24.84 -27.00
N GLY A 506 9.18 23.76 -27.78
CA GLY A 506 10.37 23.53 -28.62
C GLY A 506 11.62 23.12 -27.84
N ARG A 507 11.51 22.82 -26.54
CA ARG A 507 12.63 22.45 -25.65
C ARG A 507 12.79 20.93 -25.58
N ALA A 508 12.92 20.29 -26.75
CA ALA A 508 12.87 18.84 -26.89
C ALA A 508 13.98 18.12 -26.10
N ALA A 509 15.20 18.65 -26.06
CA ALA A 509 16.31 18.05 -25.31
C ALA A 509 16.06 18.03 -23.78
N GLU A 510 15.37 19.03 -23.25
CA GLU A 510 15.02 19.08 -21.83
C GLU A 510 13.84 18.14 -21.53
N ALA A 511 12.86 18.07 -22.44
CA ALA A 511 11.78 17.08 -22.35
C ALA A 511 12.32 15.64 -22.30
N GLU A 512 13.35 15.32 -23.11
CA GLU A 512 14.02 14.02 -23.09
C GLU A 512 14.55 13.70 -21.69
N GLN A 513 15.27 14.64 -21.07
CA GLN A 513 15.84 14.42 -19.75
C GLN A 513 14.77 14.20 -18.69
N VAL A 514 13.66 14.96 -18.76
CA VAL A 514 12.54 14.81 -17.81
C VAL A 514 11.85 13.45 -17.98
N TYR A 515 11.56 13.00 -19.21
CA TYR A 515 10.99 11.66 -19.44
C TYR A 515 11.93 10.54 -19.02
N ARG A 516 13.25 10.68 -19.24
CA ARG A 516 14.23 9.70 -18.76
C ARG A 516 14.27 9.62 -17.24
N ASN A 517 14.12 10.74 -16.56
CA ASN A 517 14.04 10.76 -15.10
C ASN A 517 12.74 10.13 -14.59
N ASP A 518 11.61 10.38 -15.26
CA ASP A 518 10.35 9.70 -14.97
C ASP A 518 10.47 8.17 -15.08
N LEU A 519 11.07 7.68 -16.18
CA LEU A 519 11.24 6.25 -16.44
C LEU A 519 12.24 5.54 -15.51
N LYS A 520 13.01 6.28 -14.69
CA LYS A 520 13.80 5.69 -13.60
C LYS A 520 12.92 5.34 -12.39
N ILE A 521 11.87 6.13 -12.16
CA ILE A 521 10.93 5.96 -11.04
C ILE A 521 9.79 5.02 -11.45
N TYR A 522 9.31 5.17 -12.68
CA TYR A 522 8.23 4.39 -13.28
C TYR A 522 8.72 3.67 -14.55
N PRO A 523 9.53 2.60 -14.42
CA PRO A 523 10.03 1.85 -15.59
C PRO A 523 8.89 1.36 -16.47
N GLU A 524 9.11 1.34 -17.79
CA GLU A 524 8.12 0.90 -18.79
C GLU A 524 6.74 1.59 -18.73
N ASN A 525 6.65 2.78 -18.13
CA ASN A 525 5.46 3.60 -18.18
C ASN A 525 5.17 4.04 -19.63
N GLY A 526 4.10 3.50 -20.22
CA GLY A 526 3.77 3.68 -21.64
C GLY A 526 3.62 5.15 -22.04
N TRP A 527 3.06 5.98 -21.17
CA TRP A 527 2.86 7.40 -21.43
C TRP A 527 4.18 8.16 -21.57
N SER A 528 5.15 7.84 -20.72
CA SER A 528 6.48 8.47 -20.74
C SER A 528 7.35 7.92 -21.86
N LEU A 529 7.23 6.64 -22.21
CA LEU A 529 7.89 6.06 -23.38
C LEU A 529 7.43 6.73 -24.68
N TYR A 530 6.12 6.95 -24.82
CA TYR A 530 5.56 7.67 -25.97
C TYR A 530 6.07 9.12 -26.03
N GLY A 531 6.02 9.85 -24.92
CA GLY A 531 6.53 11.23 -24.88
C GLY A 531 8.05 11.33 -25.13
N LEU A 532 8.82 10.34 -24.67
CA LEU A 532 10.26 10.26 -24.92
C LEU A 532 10.56 9.99 -26.40
N SER A 533 9.81 9.10 -27.06
CA SER A 533 10.00 8.85 -28.51
C SER A 533 9.74 10.13 -29.32
N GLN A 534 8.69 10.87 -28.99
CA GLN A 534 8.35 12.16 -29.60
C GLN A 534 9.45 13.22 -29.38
N SER A 535 9.95 13.34 -28.16
CA SER A 535 11.04 14.26 -27.82
C SER A 535 12.34 13.92 -28.56
N LEU A 536 12.67 12.64 -28.73
CA LEU A 536 13.84 12.19 -29.50
C LEU A 536 13.67 12.46 -31.00
N GLN A 537 12.46 12.24 -31.53
CA GLN A 537 12.14 12.50 -32.93
C GLN A 537 12.26 14.00 -33.26
N ALA A 538 11.77 14.88 -32.39
CA ALA A 538 11.89 16.33 -32.54
C ALA A 538 13.35 16.83 -32.55
N GLN A 539 14.29 16.04 -32.02
CA GLN A 539 15.73 16.32 -32.05
C GLN A 539 16.45 15.69 -33.26
N GLY A 540 15.74 14.94 -34.13
CA GLY A 540 16.35 14.18 -35.22
C GLY A 540 17.08 12.91 -34.77
N LYS A 541 16.90 12.46 -33.52
CA LYS A 541 17.52 11.24 -32.97
C LYS A 541 16.74 9.97 -33.36
N THR A 542 16.56 9.74 -34.66
CA THR A 542 15.60 8.75 -35.21
C THR A 542 15.79 7.34 -34.68
N GLN A 543 17.02 6.83 -34.60
CA GLN A 543 17.27 5.46 -34.09
C GLN A 543 16.88 5.31 -32.62
N ALA A 544 17.21 6.32 -31.79
CA ALA A 544 16.83 6.32 -30.38
C ALA A 544 15.32 6.46 -30.21
N ALA A 545 14.66 7.30 -31.02
CA ALA A 545 13.20 7.44 -31.04
C ALA A 545 12.52 6.11 -31.38
N GLN A 546 13.00 5.41 -32.41
CA GLN A 546 12.48 4.10 -32.82
C GLN A 546 12.62 3.05 -31.71
N ALA A 547 13.75 3.02 -31.00
CA ALA A 547 13.94 2.12 -29.86
C ALA A 547 12.93 2.38 -28.73
N MET A 548 12.64 3.65 -28.42
CA MET A 548 11.63 3.99 -27.41
C MET A 548 10.21 3.70 -27.90
N GLN A 549 9.95 3.87 -29.19
CA GLN A 549 8.68 3.51 -29.81
C GLN A 549 8.39 2.00 -29.72
N GLN A 550 9.40 1.15 -29.90
CA GLN A 550 9.25 -0.30 -29.73
C GLN A 550 8.92 -0.66 -28.27
N ARG A 551 9.60 -0.07 -27.29
CA ARG A 551 9.27 -0.24 -25.87
C ARG A 551 7.85 0.23 -25.56
N PHE A 552 7.44 1.37 -26.12
CA PHE A 552 6.07 1.86 -25.99
C PHE A 552 5.06 0.85 -26.53
N GLN A 553 5.27 0.32 -27.74
CA GLN A 553 4.38 -0.68 -28.34
C GLN A 553 4.20 -1.91 -27.43
N GLU A 554 5.28 -2.37 -26.80
CA GLU A 554 5.21 -3.47 -25.84
C GLU A 554 4.44 -3.10 -24.57
N ALA A 555 4.73 -1.94 -23.97
CA ALA A 555 4.04 -1.44 -22.78
C ALA A 555 2.55 -1.14 -23.04
N TRP A 556 2.18 -0.84 -24.28
CA TRP A 556 0.85 -0.40 -24.70
C TRP A 556 0.01 -1.48 -25.39
N LYS A 557 0.52 -2.71 -25.54
CA LYS A 557 -0.15 -3.78 -26.30
C LYS A 557 -1.50 -4.23 -25.73
N TYR A 558 -1.77 -3.91 -24.47
CA TYR A 558 -3.04 -4.21 -23.80
C TYR A 558 -3.98 -3.01 -23.71
N ALA A 559 -3.54 -1.82 -24.15
CA ALA A 559 -4.34 -0.61 -24.05
C ALA A 559 -5.61 -0.70 -24.90
N ASP A 560 -6.69 -0.10 -24.40
CA ASP A 560 -7.95 0.08 -25.13
C ASP A 560 -8.13 1.54 -25.60
N VAL A 561 -7.07 2.35 -25.49
CA VAL A 561 -6.98 3.71 -26.01
C VAL A 561 -5.74 3.87 -26.89
N THR A 562 -5.82 4.77 -27.87
CA THR A 562 -4.69 5.14 -28.72
C THR A 562 -4.18 6.52 -28.31
N LEU A 563 -2.86 6.66 -28.17
CA LEU A 563 -2.23 7.97 -28.01
C LEU A 563 -2.04 8.59 -29.40
N ILE A 564 -2.57 9.79 -29.61
CA ILE A 564 -2.45 10.52 -30.87
C ILE A 564 -1.51 11.70 -30.64
N GLU A 565 -0.64 11.96 -31.61
CA GLU A 565 0.25 13.11 -31.62
C GLU A 565 -0.57 14.42 -31.52
N GLY A 566 -0.26 15.26 -30.52
CA GLY A 566 -0.99 16.51 -30.27
C GLY A 566 -2.33 16.37 -29.52
N ALA A 567 -2.90 15.17 -29.39
CA ALA A 567 -4.14 14.96 -28.64
C ALA A 567 -3.84 14.66 -27.15
N ARG A 568 -3.70 15.73 -26.36
CA ARG A 568 -4.05 15.70 -24.94
C ARG A 568 -5.47 16.27 -24.71
N ASP A 569 -6.18 16.55 -25.79
CA ASP A 569 -7.55 17.05 -25.80
C ASP A 569 -8.52 15.89 -26.03
#